data_AF-B1XRX4-F1
#
_entry.id   AF-B1XRX4-F1
#
_cell.length_a   1.000
_cell.length_b   1.000
_cell.length_c   1.000
_cell.angle_alpha   90.00
_cell.angle_beta   90.00
_cell.angle_gamma   90.00
#
_symmetry.space_group_name_H-M   'P 1'
#
loop_
_entity.id
_entity.type
_entity.pdbx_description
1 polymer ?
#
loop_
_entity_poly.entity_id
_entity_poly.type
_entity_poly.pdbx_seq_one_letter_code
_entity_poly.pdbx_strand_id
1 'polypeptide(L)'
;MSKLREHALASDVLSELRKSAFSPTQIYASNIGLVKDFETASTLIVDHVYGGLMMAPVSRHQMLQIGDSRIAKAIFSLHPHQHLNHNGDK
;
A
#
# COMPACT_ATOMS: atom_id res chain seq x y z
N MET A 1 -16.08 -13.94 20.30
CA MET A 1 -15.33 -13.16 19.28
C MET A 1 -15.53 -13.76 17.88
N SER A 2 -16.77 -13.87 17.37
CA SER A 2 -17.05 -14.52 16.07
C SER A 2 -18.18 -13.86 15.27
N LYS A 3 -18.69 -12.70 15.69
CA LYS A 3 -19.90 -12.09 15.12
C LYS A 3 -19.64 -11.08 14.00
N LEU A 4 -18.38 -10.84 13.61
CA LEU A 4 -18.05 -9.89 12.53
C LEU A 4 -17.92 -10.54 11.15
N ARG A 5 -18.02 -11.87 11.03
CA ARG A 5 -17.78 -12.58 9.76
C ARG A 5 -19.01 -12.69 8.84
N GLU A 6 -20.19 -12.24 9.26
CA GLU A 6 -21.44 -12.43 8.51
C GLU A 6 -21.84 -11.28 7.57
N HIS A 7 -21.03 -10.22 7.44
CA HIS A 7 -21.40 -9.08 6.58
C HIS A 7 -20.98 -9.29 5.12
N ALA A 8 -21.69 -10.19 4.42
CA ALA A 8 -21.77 -10.17 2.95
C ALA A 8 -22.44 -8.89 2.40
N LEU A 9 -22.96 -8.01 3.28
CA LEU A 9 -23.55 -6.70 2.96
C LEU A 9 -22.53 -5.60 2.59
N ALA A 10 -21.22 -5.84 2.77
CA ALA A 10 -20.22 -4.78 2.62
C ALA A 10 -19.93 -4.40 1.16
N SER A 11 -19.99 -5.33 0.21
CA SER A 11 -19.63 -5.06 -1.19
C SER A 11 -20.59 -4.09 -1.87
N ASP A 12 -21.89 -4.24 -1.60
CA ASP A 12 -22.94 -3.45 -2.27
C ASP A 12 -22.90 -1.99 -1.81
N VAL A 13 -22.71 -1.79 -0.50
CA VAL A 13 -22.56 -0.45 0.10
C VAL A 13 -21.29 0.25 -0.38
N LEU A 14 -20.16 -0.46 -0.46
CA LEU A 14 -18.90 0.10 -0.98
C LEU A 14 -19.01 0.45 -2.47
N SER A 15 -19.73 -0.37 -3.23
CA SER A 15 -20.02 -0.11 -4.64
C SER A 15 -20.94 1.09 -4.83
N GLU A 16 -21.87 1.34 -3.93
CA GLU A 16 -22.74 2.52 -3.94
C GLU A 16 -21.98 3.80 -3.53
N LEU A 17 -21.14 3.73 -2.49
CA LEU A 17 -20.27 4.84 -2.08
C LEU A 17 -19.35 5.32 -3.19
N ARG A 18 -18.87 4.42 -4.06
CA ARG A 18 -18.09 4.73 -5.27
C ARG A 18 -18.87 5.51 -6.34
N LYS A 19 -20.20 5.41 -6.37
CA LYS A 19 -21.08 6.05 -7.39
C LYS A 19 -21.45 7.50 -7.06
N SER A 20 -20.86 8.10 -6.03
CA SER A 20 -21.09 9.50 -5.65
C SER A 20 -20.94 10.44 -6.86
N ALA A 21 -21.96 11.25 -7.12
CA ALA A 21 -22.02 12.16 -8.25
C ALA A 21 -21.02 13.33 -8.17
N PHE A 22 -20.44 13.57 -7.00
CA PHE A 22 -19.61 14.76 -6.74
C PHE A 22 -18.11 14.49 -6.79
N SER A 23 -17.66 13.26 -6.48
CA SER A 23 -16.24 12.88 -6.51
C SER A 23 -16.09 11.36 -6.37
N PRO A 24 -15.12 10.72 -7.06
CA PRO A 24 -14.79 9.32 -6.83
C PRO A 24 -14.33 9.11 -5.38
N THR A 25 -15.16 8.43 -4.60
CA THR A 25 -14.84 8.06 -3.21
C THR A 25 -13.66 7.09 -3.20
N GLN A 26 -12.57 7.50 -2.56
CA GLN A 26 -11.41 6.64 -2.32
C GLN A 26 -11.55 5.93 -0.98
N ILE A 27 -11.30 4.61 -0.96
CA ILE A 27 -11.42 3.79 0.24
C ILE A 27 -10.03 3.46 0.77
N TYR A 28 -9.79 3.78 2.05
CA TYR A 28 -8.53 3.55 2.73
C TYR A 28 -8.68 2.45 3.80
N ALA A 29 -7.92 1.36 3.67
CA ALA A 29 -7.82 0.34 4.71
C ALA A 29 -6.56 0.55 5.55
N SER A 30 -6.78 0.72 6.85
CA SER A 30 -5.74 0.96 7.85
C SER A 30 -5.43 -0.31 8.63
N ASN A 31 -4.29 -0.31 9.33
CA ASN A 31 -3.92 -1.34 10.30
C ASN A 31 -3.83 -2.77 9.73
N ILE A 32 -3.52 -2.92 8.44
CA ILE A 32 -3.28 -4.25 7.84
C ILE A 32 -2.00 -4.86 8.41
N GLY A 33 -2.16 -5.92 9.19
CA GLY A 33 -1.07 -6.63 9.87
C GLY A 33 -0.83 -8.05 9.35
N LEU A 34 -1.82 -8.67 8.71
CA LEU A 34 -1.74 -10.04 8.21
C LEU A 34 -2.00 -10.10 6.71
N VAL A 35 -1.40 -11.08 6.03
CA VAL A 35 -1.59 -11.33 4.59
C VAL A 35 -3.08 -11.52 4.25
N LYS A 36 -3.82 -12.22 5.12
CA LYS A 36 -5.26 -12.45 4.94
C LYS A 36 -6.09 -11.17 4.96
N ASP A 37 -5.68 -10.18 5.77
CA ASP A 37 -6.36 -8.89 5.82
C ASP A 37 -6.12 -8.10 4.54
N PHE A 38 -4.91 -8.23 3.95
CA PHE A 38 -4.58 -7.66 2.65
C PHE A 38 -5.38 -8.29 1.50
N GLU A 39 -5.48 -9.63 1.47
CA GLU A 39 -6.33 -10.34 0.52
C GLU A 39 -7.80 -9.88 0.63
N THR A 40 -8.29 -9.74 1.85
CA THR A 40 -9.65 -9.25 2.11
C THR A 40 -9.82 -7.81 1.61
N ALA A 41 -8.87 -6.92 1.89
CA ALA A 41 -8.90 -5.55 1.38
C ALA A 41 -8.89 -5.50 -0.15
N SER A 42 -8.11 -6.37 -0.80
CA SER A 42 -8.08 -6.50 -2.27
C SER A 42 -9.43 -6.95 -2.83
N THR A 43 -10.18 -7.80 -2.12
CA THR A 43 -11.53 -8.20 -2.56
C THR A 43 -12.60 -7.14 -2.33
N LEU A 44 -12.38 -6.21 -1.39
CA LEU A 44 -13.34 -5.16 -1.00
C LEU A 44 -13.20 -3.86 -1.80
N ILE A 45 -12.42 -3.86 -2.89
CA ILE A 45 -12.25 -2.69 -3.78
C ILE A 45 -11.67 -1.47 -3.01
N VAL A 46 -10.77 -1.75 -2.07
CA VAL A 46 -10.03 -0.71 -1.35
C VAL A 46 -8.98 -0.10 -2.28
N ASP A 47 -8.89 1.23 -2.32
CA ASP A 47 -7.92 1.96 -3.15
C ASP A 47 -6.52 1.96 -2.54
N HIS A 48 -6.45 2.15 -1.22
CA HIS A 48 -5.19 2.34 -0.52
C HIS A 48 -5.13 1.48 0.73
N VAL A 49 -4.01 0.79 0.91
CA VAL A 49 -3.80 -0.11 2.04
C VAL A 49 -2.54 0.27 2.79
N TYR A 50 -2.65 0.44 4.10
CA TYR A 50 -1.52 0.73 4.98
C TYR A 50 -1.60 -0.04 6.29
N GLY A 51 -0.43 -0.35 6.85
CA GLY A 51 -0.31 -1.08 8.10
C GLY A 51 1.05 -1.73 8.28
N GLY A 52 1.24 -2.36 9.44
CA GLY A 52 2.49 -2.96 9.86
C GLY A 52 3.02 -4.06 8.93
N LEU A 53 2.14 -4.68 8.13
CA LEU A 53 2.55 -5.67 7.13
C LEU A 53 3.44 -5.07 6.04
N MET A 54 3.13 -3.85 5.60
CA MET A 54 3.86 -3.16 4.52
C MET A 54 5.02 -2.34 5.08
N MET A 55 4.78 -1.67 6.21
CA MET A 55 5.78 -0.84 6.87
C MET A 55 5.42 -0.67 8.35
N ALA A 56 6.40 -0.86 9.23
CA ALA A 56 6.24 -0.53 10.64
C ALA A 56 6.01 0.98 10.83
N PRO A 57 5.40 1.42 11.95
CA PRO A 57 5.30 2.84 12.27
C PRO A 57 6.69 3.49 12.28
N VAL A 58 6.87 4.55 11.49
CA VAL A 58 8.14 5.28 11.37
C VAL A 58 7.96 6.71 11.86
N SER A 59 9.04 7.28 12.40
CA SER A 59 9.06 8.71 12.74
C SER A 59 9.04 9.58 11.48
N ARG A 60 8.63 10.85 11.62
CA ARG A 60 8.66 11.82 10.51
C ARG A 60 10.05 11.93 9.86
N HIS A 61 11.11 11.88 10.65
CA HIS A 61 12.49 11.96 10.13
C HIS A 61 12.86 10.73 9.30
N GLN A 62 12.46 9.54 9.74
CA GLN A 62 12.67 8.31 8.98
C GLN A 62 11.83 8.28 7.70
N MET A 63 10.61 8.83 7.73
CA MET A 63 9.75 8.93 6.54
C MET A 63 10.41 9.75 5.41
N LEU A 64 11.07 10.86 5.75
CA LEU A 64 11.80 11.68 4.76
C LEU A 64 12.93 10.87 4.11
N GLN A 65 13.72 10.14 4.91
CA GLN A 65 14.80 9.29 4.41
C GLN A 65 14.31 8.14 3.52
N ILE A 66 13.16 7.55 3.86
CA ILE A 66 12.53 6.50 3.04
C ILE A 66 12.03 7.08 1.71
N GLY A 67 11.43 8.26 1.73
CA GLY A 67 11.00 8.99 0.54
C GLY A 67 12.19 9.26 -0.40
N ASP A 68 13.26 9.84 0.14
CA ASP A 68 14.50 10.12 -0.60
C ASP A 68 15.12 8.85 -1.18
N SER A 69 15.12 7.74 -0.42
CA SER A 69 15.65 6.45 -0.89
C SER A 69 14.82 5.86 -2.03
N ARG A 70 13.48 5.95 -1.97
CA ARG A 70 12.60 5.47 -3.05
C ARG A 70 12.74 6.31 -4.30
N ILE A 71 12.82 7.64 -4.15
CA ILE A 71 13.03 8.57 -5.27
C ILE A 71 14.41 8.33 -5.90
N ALA A 72 15.47 8.20 -5.10
CA ALA A 72 16.80 7.90 -5.57
C ALA A 72 16.83 6.56 -6.33
N LYS A 73 16.22 5.51 -5.77
CA LYS A 73 16.15 4.20 -6.43
C LYS A 73 15.43 4.27 -7.78
N ALA A 74 14.36 5.06 -7.90
CA ALA A 74 13.67 5.27 -9.16
C ALA A 74 14.56 6.01 -10.18
N ILE A 75 15.23 7.10 -9.79
CA ILE A 75 16.11 7.89 -10.66
C ILE A 75 17.31 7.07 -11.16
N PHE A 76 17.94 6.28 -10.27
CA PHE A 76 19.07 5.43 -10.63
C PHE A 76 18.65 4.16 -11.39
N SER A 77 17.41 3.68 -11.24
CA SER A 77 16.91 2.56 -12.06
C SER A 77 16.58 2.95 -13.51
N LEU A 78 16.28 4.24 -13.76
CA LEU A 78 15.98 4.77 -15.09
C LEU A 78 17.24 5.08 -15.91
N HIS A 79 18.37 5.31 -15.24
CA HIS A 79 19.67 5.35 -15.90
C HIS A 79 20.30 3.97 -15.80
N PRO A 80 20.28 3.12 -16.85
CA PRO A 80 21.07 1.90 -16.82
C PRO A 80 22.51 2.30 -16.52
N HIS A 81 23.05 1.83 -15.41
CA HIS A 81 24.46 2.02 -15.10
C HIS A 81 25.27 1.44 -16.27
N GLN A 82 25.76 2.30 -17.17
CA GLN A 82 26.75 1.92 -18.19
C GLN A 82 28.10 1.55 -17.58
N HIS A 83 28.25 1.66 -16.26
CA HIS A 83 29.40 1.11 -15.56
C HIS A 83 29.11 -0.33 -15.14
N LEU A 84 29.60 -1.27 -15.96
CA LEU A 84 30.11 -2.54 -15.45
C LEU A 84 30.92 -2.25 -14.19
N ASN A 85 30.52 -2.86 -13.10
CA ASN A 85 31.32 -2.95 -11.88
C ASN A 85 32.71 -3.48 -12.24
N HIS A 86 33.73 -2.61 -12.27
CA HIS A 86 35.12 -3.01 -12.49
C HIS A 86 35.77 -3.59 -11.23
N ASN A 87 35.09 -3.48 -10.08
CA ASN A 87 35.51 -4.09 -8.83
C ASN A 87 34.54 -5.23 -8.51
N GLY A 88 34.76 -6.36 -9.18
CA GLY A 88 34.32 -7.62 -8.62
C GLY A 88 34.87 -7.74 -7.21
N ASP A 89 33.97 -7.73 -6.23
CA ASP A 89 34.24 -8.37 -4.95
C ASP A 89 33.25 -9.54 -4.84
N LYS A 90 33.81 -10.65 -4.40
CA LYS A 90 33.31 -12.03 -4.59
C LYS A 90 32.04 -12.34 -3.82
#